data_AF-A0A840YDZ0-F1
#
_entry.id   AF-A0A840YDZ0-F1
#
_cell.length_a   1.000
_cell.length_b   1.000
_cell.length_c   1.000
_cell.angle_alpha   90.00
_cell.angle_beta   90.00
_cell.angle_gamma   90.00
#
_symmetry.space_group_name_H-M   'P 1'
#
loop_
_entity.id
_entity.type
_entity.pdbx_description
1 polymer ?
#
loop_
_entity_poly.entity_id
_entity_poly.type
_entity_poly.pdbx_seq_one_letter_code
_entity_poly.pdbx_strand_id
1 'polypeptide(L)'
;MEPKQVVAALGALAHEHRLAAYKLLVEAGPEGLPAGAIAERLGTPSSTLTFHLQQLLHAGLATQRRVSRQIIYAMVPAAMNGLVGYLTENCCGGEAICAPACDPVAATVHSCKTTAA
;
A
#
# COMPACT_ATOMS: atom_id res chain seq x y z
N MET A 1 2.48 15.60 -5.31
CA MET A 1 3.20 14.61 -6.14
C MET A 1 3.39 15.21 -7.52
N GLU A 2 4.51 14.92 -8.18
CA GLU A 2 4.74 15.37 -9.56
C GLU A 2 4.16 14.37 -10.58
N PRO A 3 3.79 14.80 -11.81
CA PRO A 3 3.17 13.93 -12.82
C PRO A 3 3.96 12.64 -13.11
N LYS A 4 5.30 12.72 -13.15
CA LYS A 4 6.17 11.54 -13.36
C LYS A 4 6.01 10.50 -12.24
N GLN A 5 5.86 10.94 -11.00
CA GLN A 5 5.66 10.05 -9.85
C GLN A 5 4.26 9.41 -9.91
N VAL A 6 3.24 10.17 -10.32
CA VAL A 6 1.87 9.67 -10.50
C VAL A 6 1.84 8.56 -11.55
N VAL A 7 2.45 8.78 -12.72
CA VAL A 7 2.52 7.77 -13.78
C VAL A 7 3.28 6.51 -13.32
N ALA A 8 4.39 6.67 -12.60
CA ALA A 8 5.13 5.54 -12.04
C ALA A 8 4.29 4.73 -11.03
N ALA A 9 3.55 5.41 -10.14
CA ALA A 9 2.67 4.78 -9.17
C ALA A 9 1.51 4.03 -9.84
N LEU A 10 0.83 4.65 -10.81
CA LEU A 10 -0.23 3.99 -11.58
C LEU A 10 0.30 2.80 -12.38
N GLY A 11 1.46 2.94 -13.03
CA GLY A 11 2.09 1.84 -13.76
C GLY A 11 2.48 0.68 -12.83
N ALA A 12 2.95 0.97 -11.62
CA ALA A 12 3.21 -0.05 -10.61
C ALA A 12 1.92 -0.71 -10.08
N LEU A 13 0.79 -0.01 -10.03
CA LEU A 13 -0.50 -0.58 -9.61
C LEU A 13 -1.27 -1.29 -10.73
N ALA A 14 -0.98 -0.99 -11.99
CA ALA A 14 -1.62 -1.57 -13.18
C ALA A 14 -1.14 -3.02 -13.48
N HIS A 15 -1.11 -3.87 -12.45
CA HIS A 15 -0.80 -5.30 -12.56
C HIS A 15 -1.41 -6.04 -11.37
N GLU A 16 -2.16 -7.10 -11.63
CA GLU A 16 -2.99 -7.79 -10.64
C GLU A 16 -2.20 -8.22 -9.39
N HIS A 17 -1.05 -8.84 -9.58
CA HIS A 17 -0.22 -9.33 -8.46
C HIS A 17 0.38 -8.19 -7.63
N ARG A 18 0.71 -7.05 -8.26
CA ARG A 18 1.24 -5.87 -7.55
C ARG A 18 0.14 -5.18 -6.76
N LEU A 19 -1.05 -5.05 -7.35
CA LEU A 19 -2.21 -4.51 -6.67
C LEU A 19 -2.63 -5.39 -5.48
N ALA A 20 -2.65 -6.71 -5.66
CA ALA A 20 -2.96 -7.66 -4.58
C ALA A 20 -1.92 -7.60 -3.45
N ALA A 21 -0.63 -7.58 -3.78
CA ALA A 21 0.43 -7.40 -2.80
C ALA A 21 0.30 -6.07 -2.05
N TYR A 22 0.04 -4.97 -2.78
CA TYR A 22 -0.15 -3.66 -2.17
C TYR A 22 -1.34 -3.65 -1.19
N LYS A 23 -2.49 -4.25 -1.57
CA LYS A 23 -3.65 -4.37 -0.67
C LYS A 23 -3.32 -5.14 0.60
N LEU A 24 -2.58 -6.25 0.51
CA LEU A 24 -2.13 -6.98 1.70
C LEU A 24 -1.23 -6.12 2.60
N LEU A 25 -0.38 -5.27 2.01
CA LEU A 25 0.45 -4.33 2.78
C LEU A 25 -0.40 -3.24 3.46
N VAL A 26 -1.47 -2.78 2.82
CA VAL A 26 -2.43 -1.84 3.41
C VAL A 26 -3.13 -2.47 4.61
N GLU A 27 -3.61 -3.72 4.48
CA GLU A 27 -4.25 -4.47 5.56
C GLU A 27 -3.29 -4.74 6.73
N ALA A 28 -2.01 -5.00 6.43
CA ALA A 28 -0.98 -5.19 7.45
C ALA A 28 -0.58 -3.89 8.17
N GLY A 29 -0.87 -2.74 7.57
CA GLY A 29 -0.55 -1.42 8.12
C GLY A 29 0.96 -1.18 8.29
N PRO A 30 1.38 -0.38 9.28
CA PRO A 30 2.76 0.07 9.43
C PRO A 30 3.74 -1.06 9.81
N GLU A 31 3.25 -2.14 10.42
CA GLU A 31 4.08 -3.29 10.78
C GLU A 31 4.58 -4.04 9.53
N GLY A 32 3.76 -4.07 8.49
CA GLY A 32 4.07 -4.73 7.24
C GLY A 32 4.11 -6.27 7.33
N LEU A 33 4.61 -6.91 6.28
CA LEU A 33 4.70 -8.37 6.17
C LEU A 33 6.06 -8.82 5.61
N PRO A 34 6.59 -9.98 6.04
CA PRO A 34 7.75 -10.57 5.40
C PRO A 34 7.41 -11.06 3.99
N ALA A 35 8.38 -11.00 3.08
CA ALA A 35 8.21 -11.43 1.68
C ALA A 35 7.58 -12.84 1.56
N GLY A 36 8.00 -13.77 2.42
CA GLY A 36 7.49 -15.15 2.44
C GLY A 36 5.99 -15.22 2.77
N ALA A 37 5.50 -14.44 3.74
CA ALA A 37 4.08 -14.44 4.09
C ALA A 37 3.22 -13.81 2.99
N ILE A 38 3.74 -12.81 2.28
CA ILE A 38 3.05 -12.23 1.13
C ILE A 38 2.98 -13.25 -0.02
N ALA A 39 4.08 -13.97 -0.29
CA ALA A 39 4.14 -15.00 -1.33
C ALA A 39 3.15 -16.14 -1.06
N GLU A 40 3.09 -16.60 0.18
CA GLU A 40 2.16 -17.63 0.64
C GLU A 40 0.70 -17.19 0.43
N ARG A 41 0.33 -15.99 0.90
CA ARG A 41 -1.04 -15.47 0.76
C ARG A 41 -1.46 -15.26 -0.69
N LEU A 42 -0.53 -14.93 -1.58
CA LEU A 42 -0.79 -14.71 -3.00
C LEU A 42 -0.59 -15.95 -3.86
N GLY A 43 -0.19 -17.09 -3.29
CA GLY A 43 0.12 -18.31 -4.03
C GLY A 43 1.18 -18.12 -5.13
N THR A 44 2.10 -17.16 -4.94
CA THR A 44 3.08 -16.74 -5.97
C THR A 44 4.48 -17.15 -5.55
N PRO A 45 5.35 -17.65 -6.46
CA PRO A 45 6.75 -17.92 -6.13
C PRO A 45 7.48 -16.69 -5.58
N SER A 46 8.31 -16.88 -4.55
CA SER A 46 9.04 -15.79 -3.87
C SER A 46 9.94 -14.96 -4.79
N SER A 47 10.51 -15.59 -5.82
CA SER A 47 11.33 -14.91 -6.84
C SER A 47 10.49 -13.93 -7.67
N THR A 48 9.33 -14.37 -8.15
CA THR A 48 8.37 -13.54 -8.89
C THR A 48 7.81 -12.41 -8.03
N LEU A 49 7.43 -12.72 -6.78
CA LEU A 49 6.93 -11.69 -5.87
C LEU A 49 7.97 -10.62 -5.58
N THR A 50 9.24 -11.00 -5.39
CA THR A 50 10.31 -10.02 -5.12
C THR A 50 10.40 -9.01 -6.26
N PHE A 51 10.31 -9.45 -7.52
CA PHE A 51 10.27 -8.55 -8.67
C PHE A 51 9.08 -7.57 -8.60
N HIS A 52 7.89 -8.06 -8.28
CA HIS A 52 6.70 -7.23 -8.09
C HIS A 52 6.83 -6.22 -6.95
N LEU A 53 7.37 -6.62 -5.81
CA LEU A 53 7.61 -5.75 -4.67
C LEU A 53 8.67 -4.68 -4.98
N GLN A 54 9.72 -5.02 -5.74
CA GLN A 54 10.70 -4.03 -6.19
C GLN A 54 10.06 -2.95 -7.05
N GLN A 55 9.10 -3.27 -7.93
CA GLN A 55 8.39 -2.24 -8.70
C GLN A 55 7.58 -1.28 -7.81
N LEU A 56 6.94 -1.81 -6.76
CA LEU A 56 6.22 -0.99 -5.77
C LEU A 56 7.17 -0.09 -4.96
N LEU A 57 8.37 -0.58 -4.63
CA LEU A 57 9.42 0.19 -3.98
C LEU A 57 9.93 1.33 -4.87
N HIS A 58 10.21 1.05 -6.15
CA HIS A 58 10.67 2.05 -7.12
C HIS A 58 9.62 3.14 -7.35
N ALA A 59 8.34 2.79 -7.28
CA ALA A 59 7.24 3.74 -7.37
C ALA A 59 6.98 4.52 -6.06
N GLY A 60 7.70 4.21 -4.98
CA GLY A 60 7.54 4.84 -3.66
C GLY A 60 6.26 4.45 -2.92
N LEU A 61 5.52 3.45 -3.39
CA LEU A 61 4.27 2.99 -2.78
C LEU A 61 4.50 2.07 -1.58
N ALA A 62 5.65 1.39 -1.56
CA ALA A 62 6.06 0.52 -0.46
C ALA A 62 7.42 0.96 0.08
N THR A 63 7.74 0.47 1.27
CA THR A 63 9.07 0.54 1.90
C THR A 63 9.49 -0.86 2.33
N GLN A 64 10.78 -1.05 2.58
CA GLN A 64 11.33 -2.30 3.09
C GLN A 64 12.29 -2.03 4.24
N ARG A 65 12.30 -2.95 5.22
CA ARG A 65 13.26 -2.95 6.33
C ARG A 65 13.74 -4.36 6.61
N ARG A 66 15.02 -4.51 6.96
CA ARG A 66 15.59 -5.80 7.31
C ARG A 66 15.43 -6.06 8.80
N VAL A 67 14.82 -7.18 9.16
CA VAL A 67 14.67 -7.66 10.54
C VAL A 67 15.30 -9.04 10.62
N SER A 68 16.50 -9.11 11.20
CA SER A 68 17.31 -10.34 11.27
C SER A 68 17.57 -10.93 9.86
N ARG A 69 16.95 -12.08 9.57
CA ARG A 69 17.07 -12.81 8.30
C ARG A 69 15.94 -12.51 7.30
N GLN A 70 14.94 -11.73 7.69
CA GLN A 70 13.77 -11.43 6.87
C GLN A 70 13.76 -9.98 6.41
N ILE A 71 13.17 -9.74 5.24
CA ILE A 71 12.85 -8.40 4.74
C ILE A 71 11.35 -8.21 4.92
N ILE A 72 10.99 -7.19 5.70
CA ILE A 72 9.61 -6.79 5.95
C ILE A 72 9.27 -5.64 5.01
N TYR A 73 8.16 -5.78 4.29
CA TYR A 73 7.62 -4.78 3.39
C TYR A 73 6.42 -4.13 4.04
N ALA A 74 6.28 -2.81 3.93
CA ALA A 74 5.14 -2.06 4.42
C ALA A 74 4.69 -1.04 3.38
N MET A 75 3.43 -0.63 3.43
CA MET A 75 2.93 0.43 2.55
C MET A 75 3.41 1.82 3.01
N VAL A 76 3.46 2.80 2.09
CA VAL A 76 3.76 4.21 2.40
C VAL A 76 2.47 5.03 2.28
N PRO A 77 1.83 5.47 3.39
CA PRO A 77 0.51 6.11 3.33
C PRO A 77 0.51 7.44 2.61
N ALA A 78 1.57 8.24 2.82
CA ALA A 78 1.74 9.52 2.16
C ALA A 78 1.76 9.40 0.62
N ALA A 79 2.31 8.30 0.08
CA ALA A 79 2.38 8.09 -1.36
C ALA A 79 0.98 7.83 -1.96
N MET A 80 0.15 7.01 -1.31
CA MET A 80 -1.20 6.74 -1.79
C MET A 80 -2.14 7.94 -1.60
N ASN A 81 -2.06 8.62 -0.46
CA ASN A 81 -2.81 9.86 -0.24
C ASN A 81 -2.43 10.92 -1.27
N GLY A 82 -1.13 11.05 -1.60
CA GLY A 82 -0.67 11.94 -2.66
C GLY A 82 -1.20 11.53 -4.04
N LEU A 83 -1.23 10.24 -4.35
CA LEU A 83 -1.72 9.73 -5.63
C LEU A 83 -3.22 9.99 -5.80
N VAL A 84 -4.02 9.60 -4.81
CA VAL A 84 -5.47 9.83 -4.84
C VAL A 84 -5.75 11.33 -4.85
N GLY A 85 -5.07 12.10 -4.00
CA GLY A 85 -5.21 13.56 -3.95
C GLY A 85 -4.94 14.24 -5.30
N TYR A 86 -3.92 13.79 -6.04
CA TYR A 86 -3.64 14.28 -7.39
C TYR A 86 -4.75 13.91 -8.38
N LEU A 87 -5.29 12.68 -8.31
CA LEU A 87 -6.35 12.23 -9.21
C LEU A 87 -7.71 12.89 -8.92
N THR A 88 -7.93 13.27 -7.66
CA THR A 88 -9.16 13.95 -7.20
C THR A 88 -9.02 15.46 -7.20
N GLU A 89 -7.88 16.02 -7.61
CA GLU A 89 -7.69 17.46 -7.71
C GLU A 89 -8.71 18.05 -8.69
N ASN A 90 -9.50 19.02 -8.24
CA ASN A 90 -10.64 19.61 -8.97
C ASN A 90 -11.81 18.64 -9.24
N CYS A 91 -11.81 17.44 -8.66
CA CYS A 91 -12.98 16.58 -8.67
C CYS A 91 -14.13 17.27 -7.92
N CYS A 92 -15.36 17.15 -8.43
CA CYS A 92 -16.56 17.79 -7.85
C CYS A 92 -16.45 19.32 -7.66
N GLY A 93 -15.70 20.03 -8.50
CA GLY A 93 -15.57 21.49 -8.43
C GLY A 93 -14.63 21.99 -7.32
N GLY A 94 -13.81 21.11 -6.75
CA GLY A 94 -12.86 21.47 -5.70
C GLY A 94 -13.43 21.41 -4.28
N GLU A 95 -14.62 20.84 -4.10
CA GLU A 95 -15.19 20.61 -2.78
C GLU A 95 -14.45 19.49 -2.03
N ALA A 96 -14.34 19.61 -0.71
CA ALA A 96 -13.60 18.69 0.17
C ALA A 96 -14.18 17.26 0.24
N ILE A 97 -15.30 16.99 -0.45
CA ILE A 97 -15.96 15.68 -0.50
C ILE A 97 -15.05 14.61 -1.11
N CYS A 98 -14.11 15.00 -1.98
CA CYS A 98 -13.21 14.07 -2.68
C CYS A 98 -11.83 13.91 -2.02
N ALA A 99 -11.64 14.37 -0.78
CA ALA A 99 -10.33 14.30 -0.14
C ALA A 99 -9.91 12.85 0.20
N PRO A 100 -8.64 12.47 -0.04
CA PRO A 100 -8.14 11.14 0.31
C PRO A 100 -8.06 10.97 1.83
N ALA A 101 -8.42 9.77 2.32
CA ALA A 101 -8.36 9.39 3.73
C ALA A 101 -7.76 7.99 3.92
N CYS A 102 -6.58 7.70 3.35
CA CYS A 102 -5.83 6.52 3.80
C CYS A 102 -5.17 6.80 5.14
N ASP A 103 -5.75 6.27 6.22
CA ASP A 103 -5.15 6.20 7.54
C ASP A 103 -5.06 4.73 8.02
N PRO A 104 -3.97 4.02 7.67
CA PRO A 104 -3.78 2.64 8.10
C PRO A 104 -3.45 2.52 9.59
N VAL A 105 -3.18 3.63 10.30
CA VAL A 105 -2.94 3.64 11.75
C VAL A 105 -4.26 3.74 12.52
N ALA A 106 -5.30 4.39 11.98
CA ALA A 106 -6.63 4.41 12.59
C ALA A 106 -7.33 3.04 12.57
N ALA A 107 -6.97 2.15 11.63
CA ALA A 107 -7.58 0.82 11.50
C ALA A 107 -7.22 -0.14 12.66
N THR A 108 -6.09 0.04 13.35
CA THR A 108 -5.75 -0.76 14.54
C THR A 108 -6.56 -0.38 15.78
N VAL A 109 -7.28 0.76 15.76
CA VAL A 109 -8.10 1.25 16.88
C VAL A 109 -9.55 0.72 16.83
N HIS A 110 -9.99 0.09 15.74
CA HIS A 110 -11.36 -0.44 15.62
C HIS A 110 -11.58 -1.86 16.16
N SER A 111 -10.56 -2.50 16.74
CA SER A 111 -10.74 -3.76 17.49
C SER A 111 -10.88 -3.50 18.99
N CYS A 112 -11.91 -2.76 19.40
CA CYS A 112 -12.41 -2.82 20.77
C CYS A 112 -13.85 -2.26 20.84
N LYS A 113 -14.83 -3.16 20.68
CA LYS A 113 -16.12 -3.17 21.39
C LYS A 113 -16.91 -4.41 20.96
N THR A 114 -16.48 -5.57 21.45
CA THR A 114 -17.43 -6.67 21.69
C THR A 114 -18.15 -6.32 22.99
N THR A 115 -19.25 -5.60 22.90
CA THR A 115 -20.19 -5.47 24.02
C THR A 115 -20.84 -6.83 24.23
N ALA A 116 -20.36 -7.56 25.23
CA ALA A 116 -21.13 -8.64 25.84
C ALA A 116 -22.24 -7.99 26.68
N ALA A 117 -23.49 -8.32 26.35
CA ALA A 117 -24.67 -8.17 27.18
C ALA A 117 -25.53 -9.41 26.97
#